data_AF-L8M418-F1
#
_entry.id   AF-L8M418-F1
#
_cell.length_a   1.000
_cell.length_b   1.000
_cell.length_c   1.000
_cell.angle_alpha   90.00
_cell.angle_beta   90.00
_cell.angle_gamma   90.00
#
_symmetry.space_group_name_H-M   'P 1'
#
loop_
_entity.id
_entity.type
_entity.pdbx_description
1 polymer ?
#
loop_
_entity_poly.entity_id
_entity_poly.type
_entity_poly.pdbx_seq_one_letter_code
_entity_poly.pdbx_strand_id
1 'polypeptide(L)'
;MNRTKYEQDYYQWTQAMVKALRARDYSSLDWDNLIDEIDDMGKSQKRAIESLLMRLTEHLLKLKYWKKEKSRNAKHWRAEVVNFRVS
;
A
#
# COMPACT_ATOMS: atom_id res chain seq x y z
N MET A 1 -14.95 -4.18 19.50
CA MET A 1 -13.60 -3.63 19.81
C MET A 1 -13.46 -2.28 19.14
N ASN A 2 -13.00 -1.27 19.89
CA ASN A 2 -13.14 0.15 19.56
C ASN A 2 -11.97 0.63 18.66
N ARG A 3 -12.12 0.48 17.34
CA ARG A 3 -11.10 0.74 16.31
C ARG A 3 -10.48 2.14 16.41
N THR A 4 -11.26 3.13 16.82
CA THR A 4 -10.84 4.52 16.99
C THR A 4 -9.79 4.70 18.09
N LYS A 5 -9.85 3.91 19.17
CA LYS A 5 -8.88 4.00 20.27
C LYS A 5 -7.52 3.45 19.84
N TYR A 6 -7.53 2.32 19.14
CA TYR A 6 -6.31 1.72 18.59
C TYR A 6 -5.62 2.66 17.58
N GLU A 7 -6.39 3.28 16.68
CA GLU A 7 -5.87 4.25 15.70
C GLU A 7 -5.29 5.50 16.39
N GLN A 8 -5.92 5.98 17.47
CA GLN A 8 -5.38 7.08 18.28
C GLN A 8 -4.10 6.70 19.02
N ASP A 9 -4.08 5.54 19.67
CA ASP A 9 -2.93 5.06 20.43
C ASP A 9 -1.71 4.87 19.50
N TYR A 10 -1.93 4.32 18.31
CA TYR A 10 -0.90 4.17 17.27
C TYR A 10 -0.41 5.53 16.74
N TYR A 11 -1.33 6.47 16.47
CA TYR A 11 -0.95 7.82 16.04
C TYR A 11 -0.12 8.54 17.12
N GLN A 12 -0.48 8.42 18.39
CA GLN A 12 0.29 9.00 19.49
C GLN A 12 1.68 8.37 19.61
N TRP A 13 1.78 7.05 19.45
CA TRP A 13 3.06 6.34 19.44
C TRP A 13 3.98 6.82 18.30
N THR A 14 3.48 6.92 17.07
CA THR A 14 4.28 7.42 15.93
C THR A 14 4.76 8.86 16.13
N GLN A 15 3.92 9.75 16.67
CA GLN A 15 4.33 11.12 17.01
C GLN A 15 5.43 11.17 18.07
N ALA A 16 5.37 10.28 19.07
CA ALA A 16 6.41 10.18 20.10
C ALA A 16 7.75 9.72 19.52
N MET A 17 7.74 8.70 18.63
CA MET A 17 8.95 8.22 17.95
C MET A 17 9.57 9.29 17.04
N VAL A 18 8.76 10.03 16.29
CA VAL A 18 9.24 11.16 15.46
C VAL A 18 9.88 12.24 16.33
N LYS A 19 9.30 12.54 17.49
CA LYS A 19 9.84 13.53 18.44
C LYS A 19 11.20 13.07 19.00
N ALA A 20 11.31 11.81 19.42
CA ALA A 20 12.56 11.23 19.92
C ALA A 20 13.67 11.21 18.85
N LEU A 21 13.33 10.79 17.62
CA LEU A 21 14.25 10.82 16.47
C LEU A 21 14.76 12.23 16.15
N ARG A 22 13.88 13.23 16.14
CA ARG A 22 14.26 14.64 15.93
C ARG A 22 15.14 15.18 17.05
N ALA A 23 14.88 14.77 18.30
CA ALA A 23 15.69 15.13 19.45
C ALA A 23 17.03 14.37 19.53
N ARG A 24 17.26 13.38 18.64
CA ARG A 24 18.38 12.42 18.69
C ARG A 24 18.47 11.69 20.03
N ASP A 25 17.33 11.52 20.69
CA ASP A 25 17.23 10.75 21.92
C ASP A 25 16.97 9.29 21.59
N TYR A 26 18.06 8.56 21.33
CA TYR A 26 18.00 7.15 20.95
C TYR A 26 17.66 6.22 22.13
N SER A 27 17.67 6.75 23.36
CA SER A 27 17.40 5.98 24.58
C SER A 27 15.90 5.77 24.82
N SER A 28 15.06 6.65 24.28
CA SER A 28 13.60 6.58 24.37
C SER A 28 12.93 5.94 23.15
N LEU A 29 13.73 5.48 22.17
CA LEU A 29 13.22 4.77 21.00
C LEU A 29 12.87 3.33 21.33
N ASP A 30 11.66 2.96 20.94
CA ASP A 30 11.19 1.60 20.93
C ASP A 30 11.64 0.92 19.64
N TRP A 31 12.87 0.39 19.66
CA TRP A 31 13.55 -0.14 18.48
C TRP A 31 12.84 -1.36 17.88
N ASP A 32 12.28 -2.24 18.72
CA ASP A 32 11.62 -3.46 18.27
C ASP A 32 10.37 -3.10 17.45
N ASN A 33 9.49 -2.26 18.00
CA ASN A 33 8.29 -1.82 17.28
C ASN A 33 8.62 -0.95 16.06
N LEU A 34 9.70 -0.15 16.10
CA LEU A 34 10.12 0.65 14.95
C LEU A 34 10.67 -0.20 13.80
N ILE A 35 11.45 -1.24 14.09
CA ILE A 35 11.97 -2.18 13.10
C ILE A 35 10.82 -2.96 12.47
N ASP A 36 9.90 -3.48 13.29
CA ASP A 36 8.73 -4.21 12.81
C ASP A 36 7.85 -3.33 11.92
N GLU A 37 7.60 -2.08 12.31
CA GLU A 37 6.81 -1.14 11.50
C GLU A 37 7.49 -0.83 10.15
N ILE A 38 8.82 -0.65 10.13
CA ILE A 38 9.56 -0.42 8.89
C ILE A 38 9.52 -1.66 7.97
N ASP A 39 9.68 -2.86 8.53
CA ASP A 39 9.61 -4.12 7.76
C ASP A 39 8.20 -4.36 7.22
N ASP A 40 7.17 -4.10 8.03
CA ASP A 40 5.77 -4.22 7.61
C ASP A 40 5.36 -3.17 6.58
N MET A 41 5.85 -1.94 6.69
CA MET A 41 5.73 -0.94 5.62
C MET A 41 6.35 -1.44 4.31
N GLY A 42 7.55 -2.03 4.38
CA GLY A 42 8.23 -2.62 3.22
C GLY A 42 7.43 -3.76 2.58
N LYS A 43 6.91 -4.68 3.39
CA LYS A 43 6.03 -5.77 2.95
C LYS A 43 4.72 -5.25 2.34
N SER A 44 4.13 -4.22 2.94
CA SER A 44 2.88 -3.61 2.46
C SER A 44 3.07 -2.98 1.08
N GLN A 45 4.13 -2.20 0.88
CA GLN A 45 4.46 -1.65 -0.43
C GLN A 45 4.75 -2.74 -1.47
N LYS A 46 5.49 -3.79 -1.09
CA LYS A 46 5.73 -4.94 -1.96
C LYS A 46 4.43 -5.61 -2.39
N ARG A 47 3.53 -5.91 -1.45
CA ARG A 47 2.21 -6.49 -1.73
C ARG A 47 1.35 -5.58 -2.60
N ALA A 48 1.42 -4.26 -2.40
CA ALA A 48 0.71 -3.30 -3.23
C ALA A 48 1.20 -3.34 -4.69
N ILE A 49 2.52 -3.38 -4.90
CA ILE A 49 3.13 -3.52 -6.23
C ILE A 49 2.74 -4.86 -6.87
N GLU A 50 2.81 -5.97 -6.14
CA GLU A 50 2.39 -7.30 -6.63
C GLU A 50 0.91 -7.30 -7.06
N SER A 51 0.03 -6.70 -6.26
CA SER A 51 -1.40 -6.55 -6.56
C SER A 51 -1.64 -5.69 -7.81
N LEU A 52 -0.93 -4.56 -7.94
CA LEU A 52 -1.00 -3.70 -9.12
C LEU A 52 -0.55 -4.44 -10.38
N LEU A 53 0.56 -5.16 -10.32
CA LEU A 53 1.07 -5.97 -11.43
C LEU A 53 0.11 -7.10 -11.83
N MET A 54 -0.53 -7.73 -10.86
CA MET A 54 -1.54 -8.77 -11.10
C MET A 54 -2.75 -8.19 -11.84
N ARG A 55 -3.32 -7.08 -11.34
CA ARG A 55 -4.46 -6.39 -11.96
C ARG A 55 -4.10 -5.87 -13.36
N LEU A 56 -2.91 -5.33 -13.54
CA LEU A 56 -2.42 -4.87 -14.84
C LEU A 56 -2.36 -6.03 -15.84
N THR A 57 -1.77 -7.16 -15.43
CA THR A 57 -1.66 -8.36 -16.27
C THR A 57 -3.04 -8.92 -16.63
N GLU A 58 -3.95 -8.99 -15.67
CA GLU A 58 -5.33 -9.45 -15.89
C GLU A 58 -6.04 -8.61 -16.95
N HIS A 59 -5.97 -7.27 -16.86
CA HIS A 59 -6.62 -6.38 -17.81
C HIS A 59 -6.01 -6.44 -19.21
N LEU A 60 -4.70 -6.63 -19.32
CA LEU A 60 -4.03 -6.87 -20.60
C LEU A 60 -4.50 -8.18 -21.24
N LEU A 61 -4.66 -9.25 -20.44
CA LEU A 61 -5.19 -10.54 -20.91
C LEU A 61 -6.66 -10.42 -21.35
N LYS A 62 -7.51 -9.74 -20.57
CA LYS A 62 -8.92 -9.45 -20.92
C LYS A 62 -8.99 -8.73 -22.27
N LEU A 63 -8.19 -7.68 -22.46
CA LEU A 63 -8.14 -6.92 -23.72
C LEU A 63 -7.64 -7.75 -24.91
N LYS A 64 -6.68 -8.66 -24.69
CA LYS A 64 -6.09 -9.46 -25.76
C LYS A 64 -6.98 -10.64 -26.16
N TYR A 65 -7.57 -11.34 -25.19
CA TYR A 65 -8.20 -12.64 -25.42
C TYR A 65 -9.73 -12.65 -25.26
N TRP A 66 -10.33 -11.75 -24.49
CA TRP A 66 -11.77 -11.79 -24.20
C TRP A 66 -12.60 -11.08 -25.28
N LYS A 67 -12.62 -11.64 -26.49
CA LYS A 67 -13.28 -11.06 -27.68
C LYS A 67 -14.77 -10.73 -27.47
N LYS A 68 -15.50 -11.60 -26.76
CA LYS A 68 -16.95 -11.45 -26.51
C LYS A 68 -17.31 -10.17 -25.74
N GLU A 69 -16.48 -9.81 -24.75
CA GLU A 69 -16.78 -8.73 -23.81
C GLU A 69 -15.99 -7.45 -24.13
N LYS A 70 -15.00 -7.57 -25.02
CA LYS A 70 -14.11 -6.48 -25.45
C LYS A 70 -14.86 -5.27 -26.01
N SER A 71 -15.94 -5.46 -26.77
CA SER A 71 -16.69 -4.33 -27.37
C SER A 71 -17.31 -3.42 -26.31
N ARG A 72 -17.77 -4.00 -25.19
CA ARG A 72 -18.38 -3.28 -24.07
C ARG A 72 -17.35 -2.71 -23.10
N ASN A 73 -16.32 -3.50 -22.77
CA ASN A 73 -15.44 -3.19 -21.64
C ASN A 73 -14.05 -2.66 -22.01
N ALA A 74 -13.65 -2.66 -23.30
CA ALA A 74 -12.28 -2.28 -23.67
C ALA A 74 -11.89 -0.84 -23.30
N LYS A 75 -12.83 0.10 -23.28
CA LYS A 75 -12.53 1.48 -22.85
C LYS A 75 -12.18 1.53 -21.36
N HIS A 76 -12.98 0.87 -20.52
CA HIS A 76 -12.76 0.79 -19.08
C HIS A 76 -11.46 0.07 -18.74
N TRP A 77 -11.23 -1.11 -19.30
CA TRP A 77 -9.99 -1.88 -19.05
C TRP A 77 -8.73 -1.13 -19.49
N ARG A 78 -8.78 -0.36 -20.59
CA ARG A 78 -7.64 0.49 -20.99
C ARG A 78 -7.40 1.63 -20.01
N ALA A 79 -8.45 2.26 -19.49
CA ALA A 79 -8.31 3.30 -18.48
C ALA A 79 -7.68 2.74 -17.19
N GLU A 80 -8.11 1.56 -16.74
CA GLU A 80 -7.50 0.90 -15.58
C GLU A 80 -6.03 0.52 -15.83
N VAL A 81 -5.68 0.04 -17.03
CA VAL A 81 -4.28 -0.22 -17.43
C VAL A 81 -3.41 1.04 -17.35
N VAL A 82 -3.93 2.21 -17.74
CA VAL A 82 -3.20 3.49 -17.60
C VAL A 82 -3.05 3.85 -16.12
N ASN A 83 -4.12 3.74 -15.33
CA ASN A 83 -4.08 4.05 -13.91
C ASN A 83 -3.06 3.20 -13.15
N PHE A 84 -3.01 1.88 -13.38
CA PHE A 84 -2.05 0.99 -12.71
C PHE A 84 -0.59 1.18 -13.15
N ARG A 85 -0.34 1.91 -14.26
CA ARG A 85 1.02 2.22 -14.72
C ARG A 85 1.57 3.53 -14.16
N VAL A 86 0.69 4.42 -13.72
CA VAL A 86 1.03 5.77 -13.23
C VAL A 86 0.90 5.87 -11.71
N SER A 87 0.18 4.94 -11.07
CA SER A 87 0.09 4.80 -9.61
C SER A 87 1.28 4.04 -9.05
#